data_AF-L0INT3-F1
#
_entry.id   AF-L0INT3-F1
#
_cell.length_a   1.000
_cell.length_b   1.000
_cell.length_c   1.000
_cell.angle_alpha   90.00
_cell.angle_beta   90.00
_cell.angle_gamma   90.00
#
_symmetry.space_group_name_H-M   'P 1'
#
loop_
_entity.id
_entity.type
_entity.pdbx_description
1 polymer ?
#
loop_
_entity_poly.entity_id
_entity_poly.type
_entity_poly.pdbx_seq_one_letter_code
_entity_poly.pdbx_strand_id
1 'polypeptide(L)'
;MSVILSNAFSLQMLNLQGKSNIEVEPLTFDEVRRILSKDFVSAIGHQDTANVLSDLLGFDVPCNRINVHLTQNDVLVVAQLVGGRLPEGSTKLPDGFAFQFVKVTIN
;
A
#
# COMPACT_ATOMS: atom_id res chain seq x y z
N MET A 1 4.91 -9.72 13.49
CA MET A 1 4.67 -8.39 12.93
C MET A 1 4.65 -8.55 11.42
N SER A 2 3.54 -8.22 10.77
CA SER A 2 3.40 -8.39 9.33
C SER A 2 3.43 -7.03 8.65
N VAL A 3 4.19 -6.91 7.57
CA VAL A 3 4.16 -5.74 6.70
C VAL A 3 3.24 -6.04 5.54
N ILE A 4 2.29 -5.13 5.26
CA ILE A 4 1.30 -5.28 4.21
C ILE A 4 1.40 -4.07 3.28
N LEU A 5 1.48 -4.28 1.97
CA LEU A 5 1.41 -3.22 0.97
C LEU A 5 0.02 -3.17 0.35
N SER A 6 -0.67 -2.03 0.41
CA SER A 6 -2.01 -1.85 -0.17
C SER A 6 -2.09 -0.57 -0.99
N ASN A 7 -3.03 -0.50 -1.94
CA ASN A 7 -3.30 0.71 -2.70
C ASN A 7 -4.22 1.70 -1.96
N ALA A 8 -4.81 1.29 -0.84
CA ALA A 8 -5.67 2.13 -0.01
C ALA A 8 -5.72 1.64 1.45
N PHE A 9 -6.13 2.52 2.35
CA PHE A 9 -6.67 2.16 3.66
C PHE A 9 -8.20 2.14 3.60
N SER A 10 -8.84 1.17 4.26
CA SER A 10 -10.30 1.05 4.33
C SER A 10 -10.74 0.83 5.77
N LEU A 11 -11.87 1.41 6.17
CA LEU A 11 -12.48 1.15 7.48
C LEU A 11 -12.83 -0.34 7.68
N GLN A 12 -13.05 -1.09 6.59
CA GLN A 12 -13.27 -2.54 6.66
C GLN A 12 -12.04 -3.31 7.15
N MET A 13 -10.86 -2.68 7.13
CA MET A 13 -9.64 -3.26 7.68
C MET A 13 -9.60 -3.22 9.20
N LEU A 14 -10.50 -2.48 9.85
CA LEU A 14 -10.55 -2.30 11.29
C LEU A 14 -11.63 -3.15 11.96
N ASN A 15 -11.48 -3.36 13.26
CA ASN A 15 -12.58 -3.83 14.10
C ASN A 15 -13.56 -2.68 14.37
N LEU A 16 -14.68 -2.67 13.65
CA LEU A 16 -15.73 -1.64 13.77
C LEU A 16 -16.63 -1.80 15.01
N GLN A 17 -16.46 -2.86 15.80
CA GLN A 17 -17.20 -3.05 17.05
C GLN A 17 -16.50 -2.42 18.26
N GLY A 18 -15.29 -1.91 18.09
CA GLY A 18 -14.49 -1.29 19.13
C GLY A 18 -13.87 0.03 18.70
N LYS A 19 -13.34 0.77 19.67
CA LYS A 19 -12.52 1.94 19.38
C LYS A 19 -11.15 1.47 18.88
N SER A 20 -10.70 2.02 17.75
CA SER A 20 -9.33 1.87 17.26
C SER A 20 -8.70 3.26 17.18
N ASN A 21 -7.47 3.42 17.66
CA ASN A 21 -6.68 4.62 17.37
C ASN A 21 -5.75 4.30 16.21
N ILE A 22 -5.83 5.09 15.14
CA ILE A 22 -5.04 4.90 13.94
C ILE A 22 -4.01 5.99 13.86
N GLU A 23 -2.77 5.60 13.62
CA GLU A 23 -1.68 6.52 13.33
C GLU A 23 -1.32 6.40 11.86
N VAL A 24 -1.19 7.55 11.20
CA VAL A 24 -0.86 7.65 9.78
C VAL A 24 0.31 8.60 9.62
N GLU A 25 1.42 8.09 9.11
CA GLU A 25 2.65 8.86 8.93
C GLU A 25 3.07 8.85 7.45
N PRO A 26 3.47 9.99 6.87
CA PRO A 26 4.05 9.99 5.54
C PRO A 26 5.36 9.19 5.51
N LEU A 27 5.59 8.48 4.42
CA LEU A 27 6.84 7.79 4.16
C LEU A 27 7.55 8.41 2.96
N THR A 28 8.85 8.58 3.09
CA THR A 28 9.74 8.83 1.95
C THR A 28 9.90 7.56 1.11
N PHE A 29 10.30 7.75 -0.14
CA PHE A 29 10.54 6.63 -1.05
C PHE A 29 11.59 5.63 -0.54
N ASP A 30 12.66 6.12 0.06
CA ASP A 30 13.72 5.27 0.63
C ASP A 30 13.23 4.46 1.84
N GLU A 31 12.34 5.03 2.66
CA GLU A 31 11.71 4.30 3.78
C GLU A 31 10.80 3.19 3.28
N VAL A 32 9.99 3.47 2.24
CA VAL A 32 9.14 2.46 1.60
C VAL A 32 9.99 1.29 1.10
N ARG A 33 11.06 1.56 0.34
CA ARG A 33 11.95 0.51 -0.15
C ARG A 33 12.60 -0.28 0.97
N ARG A 34 12.99 0.38 2.08
CA ARG A 34 13.57 -0.29 3.25
C ARG A 34 12.55 -1.16 4.00
N ILE A 35 11.31 -0.71 4.12
CA ILE A 35 10.25 -1.45 4.81
C ILE A 35 9.86 -2.69 3.98
N LEU A 36 9.75 -2.52 2.66
CA LEU A 36 9.31 -3.56 1.73
C LEU A 36 10.45 -4.43 1.17
N SER A 37 11.71 -4.18 1.52
CA SER A 37 12.83 -5.05 1.13
C SER A 37 12.91 -6.35 1.94
N LYS A 38 12.11 -6.45 3.00
CA LYS A 38 11.87 -7.68 3.78
C LYS A 38 10.60 -8.37 3.26
N ASP A 39 10.27 -9.53 3.84
CA ASP A 39 9.00 -10.19 3.55
C ASP A 39 7.81 -9.25 3.84
N PHE A 40 6.96 -9.06 2.84
CA PHE A 40 5.70 -8.32 2.95
C PHE A 40 4.58 -9.07 2.22
N VAL A 41 3.34 -8.79 2.62
CA VAL A 41 2.14 -9.27 1.93
C VAL A 41 1.66 -8.17 0.99
N SER A 42 1.62 -8.45 -0.32
CA SER A 42 0.90 -7.57 -1.24
C SER A 42 -0.61 -7.75 -1.09
N ALA A 43 -1.31 -6.64 -0.98
CA ALA A 43 -2.77 -6.52 -1.02
C ALA A 43 -3.20 -5.55 -2.14
N ILE A 44 -2.38 -5.41 -3.18
CA ILE A 44 -2.70 -4.58 -4.35
C ILE A 44 -3.80 -5.26 -5.18
N GLY A 45 -4.97 -4.62 -5.27
CA GLY A 45 -6.16 -5.20 -5.91
C GLY A 45 -6.26 -5.07 -7.44
N HIS A 46 -5.35 -4.31 -8.07
CA HIS A 46 -5.37 -4.04 -9.51
C HIS A 46 -4.00 -4.31 -10.16
N GLN A 47 -4.02 -5.01 -11.30
CA GLN A 47 -2.80 -5.41 -12.01
C GLN A 47 -1.99 -4.21 -12.49
N ASP A 48 -2.64 -3.16 -13.00
CA ASP A 48 -1.93 -1.95 -13.47
C ASP A 48 -1.19 -1.26 -12.32
N THR A 49 -1.81 -1.14 -11.14
CA THR A 49 -1.14 -0.60 -9.94
C THR A 49 0.04 -1.46 -9.52
N ALA A 50 -0.12 -2.79 -9.55
CA ALA A 50 0.95 -3.74 -9.21
C ALA A 50 2.15 -3.62 -10.17
N ASN A 51 1.89 -3.52 -11.48
CA ASN A 51 2.92 -3.34 -12.50
C ASN A 51 3.70 -2.03 -12.29
N VAL A 52 2.98 -0.92 -12.12
CA VAL A 52 3.59 0.39 -11.92
C VAL A 52 4.41 0.43 -10.62
N LEU A 53 3.90 -0.14 -9.53
CA LEU A 53 4.64 -0.21 -8.28
C LEU A 53 5.88 -1.10 -8.39
N SER A 54 5.80 -2.18 -9.17
CA SER A 54 6.95 -3.06 -9.39
C SER A 54 8.07 -2.33 -10.16
N ASP A 55 7.73 -1.63 -11.23
CA ASP A 55 8.67 -0.80 -12.00
C ASP A 55 9.26 0.31 -11.12
N LEU A 56 8.41 1.00 -10.36
CA LEU A 56 8.83 2.11 -9.49
C LEU A 56 9.75 1.66 -8.35
N LEU A 57 9.39 0.60 -7.62
CA LEU A 57 10.13 0.14 -6.43
C LEU A 57 11.36 -0.72 -6.78
N GLY A 58 11.39 -1.26 -8.00
CA GLY A 58 12.48 -2.09 -8.51
C GLY A 58 12.48 -3.52 -8.01
N PHE A 59 11.33 -4.04 -7.57
CA PHE A 59 11.11 -5.44 -7.20
C PHE A 59 9.67 -5.86 -7.51
N ASP A 60 9.41 -7.16 -7.57
CA ASP A 60 8.07 -7.68 -7.90
C ASP A 60 7.05 -7.35 -6.80
N VAL A 61 5.98 -6.66 -7.17
CA VAL A 61 4.80 -6.40 -6.35
C VAL A 61 3.64 -7.18 -6.98
N PRO A 62 3.28 -8.37 -6.47
CA PRO A 62 2.24 -9.17 -7.09
C PRO A 62 0.87 -8.51 -6.92
N CYS A 63 0.03 -8.57 -7.95
CA CYS A 63 -1.39 -8.26 -7.81
C CYS A 63 -2.05 -9.35 -6.97
N ASN A 64 -2.62 -8.97 -5.84
CA ASN A 64 -3.21 -9.90 -4.90
C ASN A 64 -4.41 -9.25 -4.20
N ARG A 65 -5.61 -9.57 -4.70
CA ARG A 65 -6.86 -9.03 -4.17
C ARG A 65 -7.33 -9.86 -2.99
N ILE A 66 -6.92 -9.45 -1.80
CA ILE A 66 -7.31 -10.08 -0.53
C ILE A 66 -8.00 -9.08 0.39
N ASN A 67 -8.80 -9.60 1.33
CA ASN A 67 -9.30 -8.81 2.43
C ASN A 67 -8.20 -8.67 3.48
N VAL A 68 -7.92 -7.43 3.89
CA VAL A 68 -6.95 -7.13 4.95
C VAL A 68 -7.72 -6.84 6.23
N HIS A 69 -7.32 -7.48 7.34
CA HIS A 69 -7.76 -7.15 8.68
C HIS A 69 -6.52 -6.79 9.49
N LEU A 70 -6.45 -5.55 9.98
CA LEU A 70 -5.29 -5.04 10.69
C LEU A 70 -5.41 -5.30 12.19
N THR A 71 -4.27 -5.64 12.79
CA THR A 71 -4.08 -5.73 14.23
C THR A 71 -3.01 -4.73 14.69
N GLN A 72 -2.84 -4.57 16.01
CA GLN A 72 -1.73 -3.77 16.58
C GLN A 72 -0.34 -4.31 16.24
N ASN A 73 -0.25 -5.54 15.70
CA ASN A 73 1.01 -6.16 15.29
C ASN A 73 1.31 -6.00 13.80
N ASP A 74 0.46 -5.28 13.05
CA ASP A 74 0.61 -5.12 11.60
C ASP A 74 1.04 -3.69 11.25
N VAL A 75 1.83 -3.58 10.18
CA VAL A 75 2.20 -2.33 9.55
C VAL A 75 1.63 -2.33 8.14
N LEU A 76 0.73 -1.41 7.85
CA LEU A 76 0.23 -1.21 6.50
C LEU A 76 0.99 -0.07 5.82
N VAL A 77 1.68 -0.37 4.72
CA VAL A 77 2.19 0.63 3.78
C VAL A 77 1.12 0.85 2.72
N VAL A 78 0.62 2.07 2.62
CA VAL A 78 -0.37 2.45 1.60
C VAL A 78 0.33 3.22 0.48
N ALA A 79 0.22 2.71 -0.74
CA ALA A 79 0.61 3.38 -1.97
C ALA A 79 -0.60 4.13 -2.54
N GLN A 80 -0.83 5.36 -2.08
CA GLN A 80 -1.94 6.19 -2.52
C GLN A 80 -1.62 6.82 -3.88
N LEU A 81 -2.34 6.40 -4.92
CA LEU A 81 -2.26 7.03 -6.22
C LEU A 81 -2.88 8.44 -6.17
N VAL A 82 -2.16 9.41 -6.73
CA VAL A 82 -2.57 10.80 -6.94
C VAL A 82 -2.52 11.08 -8.45
N GLY A 83 -3.49 11.86 -8.95
CA GLY A 83 -3.63 12.15 -10.39
C GLY A 83 -4.84 11.48 -11.06
N GLY A 84 -5.64 10.71 -10.30
CA GLY A 84 -6.88 10.09 -10.78
C GLY A 84 -6.75 8.57 -10.92
N ARG A 85 -7.38 7.99 -11.94
CA ARG A 85 -7.31 6.56 -12.24
C ARG A 85 -6.19 6.31 -13.25
N LEU A 86 -5.36 5.29 -13.02
CA LEU A 86 -4.38 4.86 -14.02
C LEU A 86 -5.10 4.47 -15.33
N PRO A 87 -4.53 4.82 -16.50
CA PRO A 87 -4.93 4.25 -17.77
C PRO A 87 -4.82 2.72 -17.74
N GLU A 88 -5.74 2.03 -18.43
CA GLU A 88 -5.70 0.56 -18.52
C GLU A 88 -4.40 0.08 -19.20
N GLY A 89 -3.79 -0.96 -18.63
CA GLY A 89 -2.53 -1.51 -19.14
C GLY A 89 -1.29 -0.71 -18.75
N SER A 90 -1.40 0.23 -17.80
CA SER A 90 -0.24 0.97 -17.28
C SER A 90 0.79 0.01 -16.68
N THR A 91 2.03 0.10 -17.16
CA THR A 91 3.19 -0.64 -16.63
C THR A 91 4.23 0.26 -15.98
N LYS A 92 4.14 1.57 -16.23
CA LYS A 92 4.96 2.62 -15.64
C LYS A 92 4.08 3.77 -15.18
N LEU A 93 4.58 4.58 -14.26
CA LEU A 93 3.84 5.72 -13.75
C LEU A 93 3.71 6.77 -14.87
N PRO A 94 2.49 7.13 -15.31
CA PRO A 94 2.32 8.12 -16.36
C PRO A 94 2.63 9.54 -15.87
N ASP A 95 2.95 10.44 -16.79
CA ASP A 95 3.12 11.85 -16.48
C ASP A 95 1.86 12.44 -15.82
N GLY A 96 2.05 13.27 -14.79
CA GLY A 96 0.96 13.86 -14.01
C GLY A 96 0.39 12.95 -12.91
N PHE A 97 0.86 11.70 -12.78
CA PHE A 97 0.55 10.82 -11.68
C PHE A 97 1.69 10.77 -10.66
N ALA A 98 1.34 10.50 -9.40
CA ALA A 98 2.29 10.29 -8.32
C ALA A 98 1.76 9.22 -7.36
N PHE A 99 2.67 8.58 -6.62
CA PHE A 99 2.31 7.84 -5.41
C PHE A 99 2.73 8.64 -4.19
N GLN A 100 1.78 8.86 -3.28
CA GLN A 100 2.06 9.25 -1.91
C GLN A 100 2.04 7.98 -1.05
N PHE A 101 3.11 7.77 -0.29
CA PHE A 101 3.21 6.63 0.58
C PHE A 101 2.96 7.04 2.03
N VAL A 102 2.16 6.26 2.74
CA VAL A 102 1.95 6.42 4.17
C VAL A 102 2.08 5.08 4.89
N LYS A 103 2.56 5.13 6.12
CA LYS A 103 2.52 4.02 7.08
C LYS A 103 1.27 4.17 7.93
N VAL A 104 0.53 3.09 8.11
CA VAL A 104 -0.64 3.03 8.98
C VAL A 104 -0.46 1.94 10.02
N THR A 105 -0.66 2.29 11.30
CA THR A 105 -0.59 1.38 12.46
C THR A 105 -1.78 1.59 13.39
N ILE A 106 -2.11 0.56 14.17
CA ILE A 106 -3.14 0.61 15.21
C ILE A 106 -2.49 0.69 16.59
N ASN A 107 -2.94 1.65 17.40
CA ASN A 107 -2.49 1.89 18.78
C ASN A 107 -3.57 1.51 19.81
#